data_AF-A0A813A2I6-F1
#
_entry.id   AF-A0A813A2I6-F1
#
_cell.length_a   1.000
_cell.length_b   1.000
_cell.length_c   1.000
_cell.angle_alpha   90.00
_cell.angle_beta   90.00
_cell.angle_gamma   90.00
#
_symmetry.space_group_name_H-M   'P 1'
#
loop_
_entity.id
_entity.type
_entity.pdbx_description
1 polymer ?
#
loop_
_entity_poly.entity_id
_entity_poly.type
_entity_poly.pdbx_seq_one_letter_code
_entity_poly.pdbx_strand_id
1 'polypeptide(L)'
;MFNSDLQALSQRDRAELIVEQILEQALQCFRELDVACKELEAACAKDEANEIELSRRALEHHRVIGMTVVGASIHFSLLAQLKPEVVLVEEAAEVLEPQILAVLGPWVKQLIMIGDTNQLPPQIETFKLKREHHFDVSMMERLILNRLESVQLCKQSRMLPDLRSLLEPIYPDLCDNVKMTTHLKAPECVASPVFFWDCRDPEASSDRSLVNETECDRAVHLAAFFISEGFAPSEITLLAPYAGQVSLLKKQLARKLPELVHTQPKQSKDLPVVSSVDRYQGAENSIVIVSLVRSNPNRKLGFLGWDDGKRRMCVAQSRAKRGLYFIGNAGCLRNAPHWGKLLELLTKAKAIGPGFPQRCPRHPDIRKDAEDAAGLWIKGCIHTAHCLIDDSDDSLCMYARPCDKSHGGGPEDEGRPLKSRRCT
;
A
#
# COMPACT_ATOMS: atom_id res chain seq x y z
N MET A 1 72.70 13.04 -20.65
CA MET A 1 73.51 13.66 -21.72
C MET A 1 72.69 13.66 -22.99
N PHE A 2 71.90 14.70 -23.27
CA PHE A 2 71.20 14.85 -24.54
C PHE A 2 71.03 16.34 -24.80
N ASN A 3 71.90 16.97 -25.60
CA ASN A 3 71.52 18.26 -26.22
C ASN A 3 72.41 18.85 -27.33
N SER A 4 73.35 18.12 -27.94
CA SER A 4 74.18 18.69 -29.03
C SER A 4 73.90 18.15 -30.44
N ASP A 5 73.33 16.95 -30.60
CA ASP A 5 73.20 16.30 -31.93
C ASP A 5 71.81 16.39 -32.59
N LEU A 6 70.78 16.80 -31.88
CA LEU A 6 69.41 16.87 -32.42
C LEU A 6 69.26 17.96 -33.50
N GLN A 7 70.08 19.02 -33.46
CA GLN A 7 70.07 20.09 -34.46
C GLN A 7 70.84 19.76 -35.75
N ALA A 8 71.55 18.63 -35.80
CA ALA A 8 72.27 18.17 -36.99
C ALA A 8 71.44 17.24 -37.90
N LEU A 9 70.32 16.69 -37.39
CA LEU A 9 69.42 15.79 -38.12
C LEU A 9 68.49 16.52 -39.10
N SER A 10 68.01 15.86 -40.14
CA SER A 10 67.00 16.45 -41.04
C SER A 10 65.67 16.69 -40.29
N GLN A 11 64.84 17.60 -40.79
CA GLN A 11 63.54 17.90 -40.15
C GLN A 11 62.64 16.67 -40.05
N ARG A 12 62.76 15.74 -41.00
CA ARG A 12 62.04 14.46 -41.01
C ARG A 12 62.54 13.51 -39.93
N ASP A 13 63.86 13.34 -39.81
CA ASP A 13 64.45 12.41 -38.83
C ASP A 13 64.19 12.88 -37.39
N ARG A 14 64.18 14.20 -37.15
CA ARG A 14 63.79 14.76 -35.85
C ARG A 14 62.32 14.47 -35.51
N ALA A 15 61.43 14.58 -36.49
CA ALA A 15 60.02 14.29 -36.29
C ALA A 15 59.79 12.80 -36.01
N GLU A 16 60.48 11.90 -36.73
CA GLU A 16 60.43 10.46 -36.50
C GLU A 16 60.94 10.11 -35.08
N LEU A 17 62.05 10.70 -34.63
CA LEU A 17 62.58 10.46 -33.28
C LEU A 17 61.66 10.95 -32.16
N ILE A 18 61.00 12.11 -32.35
CA ILE A 18 60.03 12.64 -31.38
C ILE A 18 58.80 11.72 -31.31
N VAL A 19 58.30 11.24 -32.46
CA VAL A 19 57.17 10.30 -32.50
C VAL A 19 57.53 8.99 -31.80
N GLU A 20 58.73 8.45 -32.04
CA GLU A 20 59.21 7.24 -31.38
C GLU A 20 59.29 7.41 -29.86
N GLN A 21 59.86 8.51 -29.36
CA GLN A 21 59.90 8.82 -27.93
C GLN A 21 58.51 8.98 -27.31
N ILE A 22 57.57 9.64 -28.00
CA ILE A 22 56.18 9.78 -27.53
C ILE A 22 55.52 8.41 -27.45
N LEU A 23 55.74 7.53 -28.45
CA LEU A 23 55.21 6.17 -28.45
C LEU A 23 55.80 5.32 -27.33
N GLU A 24 57.10 5.40 -27.08
CA GLU A 24 57.75 4.70 -25.97
C GLU A 24 57.23 5.16 -24.61
N GLN A 25 57.09 6.48 -24.40
CA GLN A 25 56.52 7.02 -23.18
C GLN A 25 55.05 6.61 -23.02
N ALA A 26 54.26 6.66 -24.08
CA ALA A 26 52.86 6.21 -24.04
C ALA A 26 52.77 4.73 -23.67
N LEU A 27 53.58 3.86 -24.28
CA LEU A 27 53.64 2.43 -23.95
C LEU A 27 54.06 2.18 -22.51
N GLN A 28 55.00 2.96 -21.99
CA GLN A 28 55.41 2.87 -20.59
C GLN A 28 54.28 3.27 -19.63
N CYS A 29 53.60 4.39 -19.90
CA CYS A 29 52.42 4.82 -19.14
C CYS A 29 51.30 3.76 -19.19
N PHE A 30 51.06 3.13 -20.36
CA PHE A 30 50.08 2.05 -20.46
C PHE A 30 50.45 0.84 -19.62
N ARG A 31 51.73 0.45 -19.56
CA ARG A 31 52.19 -0.65 -18.70
C ARG A 31 52.04 -0.32 -17.22
N GLU A 32 52.38 0.89 -16.81
CA GLU A 32 52.22 1.34 -15.43
C GLU A 32 50.75 1.39 -15.02
N LEU A 33 49.87 1.87 -15.90
CA LEU A 33 48.42 1.86 -15.68
C LEU A 33 47.87 0.44 -15.57
N ASP A 34 48.30 -0.49 -16.42
CA ASP A 34 47.87 -1.90 -16.37
C ASP A 34 48.29 -2.57 -15.05
N VAL A 35 49.50 -2.30 -14.57
CA VAL A 35 49.96 -2.78 -13.24
C VAL A 35 49.12 -2.16 -12.12
N ALA A 36 48.92 -0.85 -12.13
CA ALA A 36 48.12 -0.16 -11.12
C ALA A 36 46.66 -0.66 -11.08
N CYS A 37 46.06 -0.92 -12.26
CA CYS A 37 44.73 -1.52 -12.35
C CYS A 37 44.68 -2.91 -11.70
N LYS A 38 45.67 -3.77 -11.98
CA LYS A 38 45.76 -5.11 -11.36
C LYS A 38 45.95 -5.06 -9.85
N GLU A 39 46.77 -4.13 -9.36
CA GLU A 39 46.96 -3.93 -7.93
C GLU A 39 45.67 -3.44 -7.24
N LEU A 40 44.94 -2.53 -7.89
CA LEU A 40 43.64 -2.06 -7.40
C LEU A 40 42.60 -3.20 -7.36
N GLU A 41 42.50 -4.00 -8.43
CA GLU A 41 41.60 -5.15 -8.49
C GLU A 41 41.91 -6.16 -7.37
N ALA A 42 43.19 -6.46 -7.13
CA ALA A 42 43.61 -7.35 -6.04
C ALA A 42 43.29 -6.77 -4.65
N ALA A 43 43.47 -5.46 -4.46
CA ALA A 43 43.13 -4.78 -3.21
C ALA A 43 41.61 -4.81 -2.94
N CYS A 44 40.79 -4.51 -3.95
CA CYS A 44 39.33 -4.58 -3.87
C CYS A 44 38.85 -6.01 -3.53
N ALA A 45 39.39 -7.03 -4.20
CA ALA A 45 39.04 -8.42 -3.92
C ALA A 45 39.40 -8.85 -2.48
N LYS A 46 40.52 -8.36 -1.96
CA LYS A 46 40.94 -8.61 -0.57
C LYS A 46 40.02 -7.92 0.43
N ASP A 47 39.59 -6.70 0.14
CA ASP A 47 38.67 -5.96 1.00
C ASP A 47 37.30 -6.64 1.06
N GLU A 48 36.75 -7.04 -0.09
CA GLU A 48 35.50 -7.81 -0.17
C GLU A 48 35.59 -9.13 0.60
N ALA A 49 36.69 -9.87 0.46
CA ALA A 49 36.91 -11.11 1.22
C ALA A 49 36.96 -10.87 2.74
N ASN A 50 37.56 -9.77 3.19
CA ASN A 50 37.59 -9.40 4.60
C ASN A 50 36.19 -9.02 5.11
N GLU A 51 35.41 -8.25 4.35
CA GLU A 51 34.05 -7.88 4.71
C GLU A 51 33.15 -9.11 4.86
N ILE A 52 33.28 -10.07 3.94
CA ILE A 52 32.55 -11.34 4.01
C ILE A 52 32.96 -12.14 5.25
N GLU A 53 34.25 -12.27 5.55
CA GLU A 53 34.73 -13.03 6.72
C GLU A 53 34.29 -12.37 8.04
N LEU A 54 34.32 -11.03 8.13
CA LEU A 54 33.81 -10.29 9.28
C LEU A 54 32.30 -10.53 9.45
N SER A 55 31.53 -10.44 8.37
CA SER A 55 30.09 -10.72 8.37
C SER A 55 29.80 -12.17 8.75
N ARG A 56 30.57 -13.13 8.25
CA ARG A 56 30.45 -14.55 8.59
C ARG A 56 30.67 -14.75 10.08
N ARG A 57 31.74 -14.22 10.66
CA ARG A 57 32.01 -14.31 12.11
C ARG A 57 30.89 -13.70 12.96
N ALA A 58 30.33 -12.59 12.52
CA ALA A 58 29.21 -11.96 13.23
C ALA A 58 27.94 -12.84 13.18
N LEU A 59 27.71 -13.55 12.08
CA LEU A 59 26.47 -14.30 11.83
C LEU A 59 26.55 -15.78 12.21
N GLU A 60 27.73 -16.39 12.31
CA GLU A 60 27.94 -17.83 12.49
C GLU A 60 27.22 -18.41 13.73
N HIS A 61 27.05 -17.62 14.79
CA HIS A 61 26.38 -18.04 16.01
C HIS A 61 24.86 -17.74 16.04
N HIS A 62 24.32 -17.12 14.99
CA HIS A 62 22.90 -16.79 14.91
C HIS A 62 22.11 -17.94 14.27
N ARG A 63 20.99 -18.29 14.90
CA ARG A 63 20.11 -19.37 14.42
C ARG A 63 19.23 -18.98 13.23
N VAL A 64 18.95 -17.68 13.11
CA VAL A 64 18.08 -17.11 12.08
C VAL A 64 18.77 -15.88 11.53
N ILE A 65 18.88 -15.82 10.21
CA ILE A 65 19.46 -14.69 9.48
C ILE A 65 18.38 -14.19 8.52
N GLY A 66 17.93 -12.96 8.72
CA GLY A 66 16.94 -12.32 7.86
C GLY A 66 17.62 -11.52 6.76
N MET A 67 17.24 -11.78 5.50
CA MET A 67 17.73 -11.04 4.33
C MET A 67 16.60 -10.85 3.34
N THR A 68 16.60 -9.74 2.59
CA THR A 68 15.78 -9.65 1.38
C THR A 68 16.35 -10.59 0.32
N VAL A 69 15.54 -11.10 -0.59
CA VAL A 69 16.01 -12.02 -1.64
C VAL A 69 17.08 -11.35 -2.51
N VAL A 70 16.92 -10.06 -2.80
CA VAL A 70 17.94 -9.25 -3.50
C VAL A 70 19.23 -9.17 -2.68
N GLY A 71 19.15 -8.84 -1.38
CA GLY A 71 20.32 -8.81 -0.50
C GLY A 71 21.03 -10.16 -0.40
N ALA A 72 20.27 -11.24 -0.31
CA ALA A 72 20.80 -12.61 -0.31
C ALA A 72 21.51 -12.95 -1.63
N SER A 73 21.01 -12.47 -2.77
CA SER A 73 21.68 -12.66 -4.07
C SER A 73 22.98 -11.88 -4.20
N ILE A 74 23.02 -10.64 -3.68
CA ILE A 74 24.23 -9.80 -3.65
C ILE A 74 25.28 -10.43 -2.74
N HIS A 75 24.87 -10.92 -1.57
CA HIS A 75 25.75 -11.53 -0.58
C HIS A 75 25.82 -13.06 -0.69
N PHE A 76 25.71 -13.61 -1.91
CA PHE A 76 25.74 -15.06 -2.12
C PHE A 76 27.04 -15.69 -1.59
N SER A 77 28.18 -15.00 -1.73
CA SER A 77 29.47 -15.45 -1.20
C SER A 77 29.46 -15.65 0.32
N LEU A 78 28.74 -14.79 1.06
CA LEU A 78 28.54 -14.94 2.50
C LEU A 78 27.66 -16.17 2.81
N LEU A 79 26.57 -16.37 2.05
CA LEU A 79 25.73 -17.56 2.18
C LEU A 79 26.51 -18.84 1.89
N ALA A 80 27.43 -18.83 0.92
CA ALA A 80 28.29 -19.96 0.61
C ALA A 80 29.27 -20.33 1.73
N GLN A 81 29.65 -19.35 2.56
CA GLN A 81 30.47 -19.61 3.74
C GLN A 81 29.64 -20.07 4.94
N LEU A 82 28.44 -19.50 5.13
CA LEU A 82 27.52 -19.86 6.22
C LEU A 82 26.80 -21.19 6.00
N LYS A 83 26.56 -21.55 4.73
CA LYS A 83 25.90 -22.79 4.28
C LYS A 83 24.55 -23.07 4.98
N PRO A 84 23.58 -22.14 4.95
CA PRO A 84 22.28 -22.35 5.58
C PRO A 84 21.54 -23.55 4.99
N GLU A 85 21.28 -24.58 5.80
CA GLU A 85 20.62 -25.81 5.33
C GLU A 85 19.11 -25.65 5.06
N VAL A 86 18.49 -24.66 5.71
CA VAL A 86 17.05 -24.37 5.59
C VAL A 86 16.87 -22.94 5.12
N VAL A 87 16.12 -22.77 4.03
CA VAL A 87 15.74 -21.46 3.49
C VAL A 87 14.23 -21.31 3.62
N LEU A 88 13.79 -20.25 4.29
CA LEU A 88 12.39 -19.85 4.39
C LEU A 88 12.18 -18.58 3.59
N VAL A 89 11.25 -18.61 2.64
CA VAL A 89 10.88 -17.46 1.80
C VAL A 89 9.46 -17.03 2.17
N GLU A 90 9.35 -15.85 2.78
CA GLU A 90 8.07 -15.18 3.03
C GLU A 90 7.62 -14.41 1.77
N GLU A 91 6.30 -14.29 1.56
CA GLU A 91 5.69 -13.71 0.35
C GLU A 91 6.23 -14.33 -0.95
N ALA A 92 6.52 -15.64 -0.93
CA ALA A 92 7.14 -16.36 -2.05
C ALA A 92 6.33 -16.31 -3.36
N ALA A 93 5.03 -16.05 -3.26
CA ALA A 93 4.16 -15.86 -4.42
C ALA A 93 4.46 -14.54 -5.18
N GLU A 94 5.06 -13.54 -4.52
CA GLU A 94 5.45 -12.24 -5.10
C GLU A 94 6.93 -12.20 -5.53
N VAL A 95 7.71 -13.25 -5.26
CA VAL A 95 9.13 -13.32 -5.62
C VAL A 95 9.32 -13.99 -6.97
N LEU A 96 10.18 -13.40 -7.82
CA LEU A 96 10.55 -13.99 -9.09
C LEU A 96 11.29 -15.32 -8.89
N GLU A 97 10.92 -16.32 -9.68
CA GLU A 97 11.58 -17.62 -9.63
C GLU A 97 13.12 -17.54 -9.77
N PRO A 98 13.68 -16.78 -10.73
CA PRO A 98 15.14 -16.60 -10.83
C PRO A 98 15.79 -16.02 -9.57
N GLN A 99 15.09 -15.17 -8.81
CA GLN A 99 15.63 -14.58 -7.59
C GLN A 99 15.72 -15.62 -6.46
N ILE A 100 14.74 -16.52 -6.36
CA ILE A 100 14.82 -17.65 -5.42
C ILE A 100 15.96 -18.57 -5.84
N LEU A 101 16.05 -18.94 -7.12
CA LEU A 101 17.13 -19.81 -7.63
C LEU A 101 18.53 -19.23 -7.34
N ALA A 102 18.69 -17.91 -7.46
CA ALA A 102 19.97 -17.22 -7.22
C ALA A 102 20.50 -17.36 -5.78
N VAL A 103 19.64 -17.70 -4.80
CA VAL A 103 20.04 -17.81 -3.39
C VAL A 103 20.10 -19.26 -2.89
N LEU A 104 19.76 -20.24 -3.74
CA LEU A 104 19.82 -21.66 -3.41
C LEU A 104 21.17 -22.26 -3.77
N GLY A 105 22.04 -22.40 -2.78
CA GLY A 105 23.30 -23.13 -2.94
C GLY A 105 23.15 -24.66 -2.76
N PRO A 106 24.16 -25.44 -3.16
CA PRO A 106 24.15 -26.91 -3.03
C PRO A 106 24.08 -27.42 -1.58
N TRP A 107 24.28 -26.54 -0.60
CA TRP A 107 24.16 -26.85 0.83
C TRP A 107 22.72 -26.81 1.34
N VAL A 108 21.77 -26.23 0.60
CA VAL A 108 20.37 -26.14 1.02
C VAL A 108 19.72 -27.51 0.95
N LYS A 109 19.16 -27.98 2.07
CA LYS A 109 18.48 -29.27 2.21
C LYS A 109 16.96 -29.12 2.25
N GLN A 110 16.47 -27.97 2.69
CA GLN A 110 15.03 -27.69 2.81
C GLN A 110 14.70 -26.26 2.35
N LEU A 111 13.74 -26.16 1.45
CA LEU A 111 13.14 -24.88 1.04
C LEU A 111 11.68 -24.83 1.51
N ILE A 112 11.34 -23.79 2.26
CA ILE A 112 9.99 -23.51 2.75
C ILE A 112 9.51 -22.23 2.08
N MET A 113 8.43 -22.31 1.32
CA MET A 113 7.81 -21.16 0.67
C MET A 113 6.47 -20.87 1.32
N ILE A 114 6.32 -19.64 1.83
CA ILE A 114 5.09 -19.14 2.42
C ILE A 114 4.64 -17.98 1.55
N GLY A 115 3.39 -18.03 1.08
CA GLY A 115 2.83 -17.00 0.22
C GLY A 115 1.41 -17.33 -0.19
N ASP A 116 0.82 -16.47 -0.99
CA ASP A 116 -0.55 -16.62 -1.46
C ASP A 116 -0.63 -16.37 -2.97
N THR A 117 -0.81 -17.45 -3.74
CA THR A 117 -0.87 -17.39 -5.21
C THR A 117 -2.15 -16.74 -5.74
N ASN A 118 -3.14 -16.48 -4.87
CA ASN A 118 -4.34 -15.71 -5.22
C ASN A 118 -4.18 -14.20 -4.97
N GLN A 119 -3.08 -13.77 -4.31
CA GLN A 119 -2.68 -12.36 -4.17
C GLN A 119 -1.72 -11.95 -5.29
N LEU A 120 -0.93 -10.88 -5.14
CA LEU A 120 -0.17 -10.33 -6.27
C LEU A 120 0.95 -11.29 -6.73
N PRO A 121 1.15 -11.42 -8.06
CA PRO A 121 2.33 -12.07 -8.60
C PRO A 121 3.56 -11.16 -8.48
N PRO A 122 4.76 -11.69 -8.81
CA PRO A 122 5.94 -10.88 -8.99
C PRO A 122 5.73 -9.75 -10.02
N GLN A 123 6.28 -8.57 -9.73
CA GLN A 123 6.12 -7.41 -10.59
C GLN A 123 7.11 -7.43 -11.76
N ILE A 124 6.58 -7.36 -12.98
CA ILE A 124 7.36 -7.31 -14.22
C ILE A 124 7.12 -6.00 -14.94
N GLU A 125 8.17 -5.20 -15.10
CA GLU A 125 8.09 -3.93 -15.85
C GLU A 125 7.89 -4.16 -17.36
N THR A 126 8.53 -5.20 -17.90
CA THR A 126 8.46 -5.51 -19.33
C THR A 126 7.18 -6.28 -19.65
N PHE A 127 6.18 -5.58 -20.19
CA PHE A 127 4.89 -6.16 -20.57
C PHE A 127 5.00 -7.42 -21.45
N LYS A 128 5.97 -7.47 -22.36
CA LYS A 128 6.21 -8.63 -23.23
C LYS A 128 6.62 -9.88 -22.45
N LEU A 129 7.51 -9.75 -21.45
CA LEU A 129 7.95 -10.86 -20.60
C LEU A 129 6.79 -11.43 -19.80
N LYS A 130 5.93 -10.57 -19.26
CA LYS A 130 4.71 -10.99 -18.59
C LYS A 130 3.75 -11.71 -19.54
N ARG A 131 3.39 -11.07 -20.65
CA ARG A 131 2.31 -11.55 -21.53
C ARG A 131 2.68 -12.78 -22.36
N GLU A 132 3.89 -12.82 -22.93
CA GLU A 132 4.29 -13.86 -23.88
C GLU A 132 5.10 -14.99 -23.22
N HIS A 133 5.74 -14.71 -22.08
CA HIS A 133 6.64 -15.64 -21.42
C HIS A 133 6.21 -16.02 -20.00
N HIS A 134 5.10 -15.47 -19.49
CA HIS A 134 4.57 -15.75 -18.15
C HIS A 134 5.62 -15.56 -17.05
N PHE A 135 6.47 -14.55 -17.22
CA PHE A 135 7.61 -14.31 -16.32
C PHE A 135 7.18 -13.84 -14.92
N ASP A 136 5.89 -13.52 -14.73
CA ASP A 136 5.23 -13.22 -13.47
C ASP A 136 4.62 -14.46 -12.79
N VAL A 137 4.95 -15.67 -13.23
CA VAL A 137 4.64 -16.90 -12.47
C VAL A 137 5.78 -17.15 -11.48
N SER A 138 5.47 -17.09 -10.18
CA SER A 138 6.45 -17.37 -9.12
C SER A 138 6.81 -18.86 -9.07
N MET A 139 7.94 -19.20 -8.45
CA MET A 139 8.34 -20.59 -8.23
C MET A 139 7.25 -21.35 -7.45
N MET A 140 6.67 -20.72 -6.43
CA MET A 140 5.59 -21.27 -5.63
C MET A 140 4.36 -21.59 -6.48
N GLU A 141 3.89 -20.64 -7.27
CA GLU A 141 2.73 -20.82 -8.16
C GLU A 141 3.00 -21.94 -9.18
N ARG A 142 4.17 -21.94 -9.80
CA ARG A 142 4.56 -22.98 -10.76
C ARG A 142 4.59 -24.37 -10.13
N LEU A 143 5.12 -24.53 -8.92
CA LEU A 143 5.17 -25.82 -8.24
C LEU A 143 3.78 -26.34 -7.89
N ILE A 144 2.88 -25.46 -7.41
CA ILE A 144 1.48 -25.80 -7.14
C ILE A 144 0.76 -26.22 -8.43
N LEU A 145 0.95 -25.48 -9.53
CA LEU A 145 0.40 -25.84 -10.84
C LEU A 145 0.91 -27.19 -11.36
N ASN A 146 2.14 -27.57 -10.98
CA ASN A 146 2.72 -28.89 -11.25
C ASN A 146 2.38 -29.94 -10.19
N ARG A 147 1.31 -29.73 -9.41
CA ARG A 147 0.74 -30.68 -8.45
C ARG A 147 1.66 -31.00 -7.27
N LEU A 148 2.58 -30.10 -6.93
CA LEU A 148 3.24 -30.17 -5.62
C LEU A 148 2.18 -29.91 -4.54
N GLU A 149 2.11 -30.80 -3.55
CA GLU A 149 1.19 -30.62 -2.42
C GLU A 149 1.53 -29.33 -1.66
N SER A 150 0.48 -28.57 -1.33
CA SER A 150 0.59 -27.36 -0.53
C SER A 150 -0.44 -27.39 0.60
N VAL A 151 -0.11 -26.73 1.71
CA VAL A 151 -0.98 -26.66 2.88
C VAL A 151 -1.58 -25.25 2.93
N GLN A 152 -2.90 -25.15 2.87
CA GLN A 152 -3.60 -23.89 3.01
C GLN A 152 -4.00 -23.65 4.47
N LEU A 153 -3.68 -22.46 5.00
CA LEU A 153 -4.13 -22.02 6.31
C LEU A 153 -5.52 -21.38 6.19
N CYS A 154 -6.55 -22.06 6.71
CA CYS A 154 -7.94 -21.65 6.51
C CYS A 154 -8.52 -20.79 7.64
N LYS A 155 -7.75 -20.45 8.69
CA LYS A 155 -8.25 -19.66 9.83
C LYS A 155 -7.69 -18.23 9.79
N GLN A 156 -8.53 -17.24 9.50
CA GLN A 156 -8.14 -15.83 9.49
C GLN A 156 -8.29 -15.18 10.87
N SER A 157 -7.36 -14.29 11.24
CA SER A 157 -7.33 -13.62 12.54
C SER A 157 -7.35 -12.09 12.45
N ARG A 158 -7.68 -11.53 11.28
CA ARG A 158 -7.54 -10.09 10.96
C ARG A 158 -8.85 -9.33 10.99
N MET A 159 -9.88 -9.82 10.31
CA MET A 159 -11.03 -9.01 9.89
C MET A 159 -12.35 -9.52 10.48
N LEU A 160 -13.36 -8.64 10.51
CA LEU A 160 -14.73 -9.01 10.86
C LEU A 160 -15.30 -10.06 9.88
N PRO A 161 -16.24 -10.92 10.32
CA PRO A 161 -16.90 -11.91 9.47
C PRO A 161 -17.55 -11.31 8.22
N ASP A 162 -18.17 -10.13 8.33
CA ASP A 162 -18.79 -9.42 7.21
C ASP A 162 -17.78 -9.09 6.10
N LEU A 163 -16.56 -8.70 6.48
CA LEU A 163 -15.47 -8.43 5.53
C LEU A 163 -14.96 -9.73 4.92
N ARG A 164 -14.78 -10.77 5.75
CA ARG A 164 -14.31 -12.09 5.32
C ARG A 164 -15.25 -12.73 4.31
N SER A 165 -16.57 -12.56 4.44
CA SER A 165 -17.53 -13.13 3.49
C SER A 165 -17.33 -12.65 2.04
N LEU A 166 -16.74 -11.47 1.83
CA LEU A 166 -16.43 -10.97 0.49
C LEU A 166 -15.34 -11.79 -0.21
N LEU A 167 -14.49 -12.46 0.58
CA LEU A 167 -13.39 -13.29 0.13
C LEU A 167 -13.80 -14.73 -0.17
N GLU A 168 -15.01 -15.17 0.17
CA GLU A 168 -15.51 -16.54 -0.08
C GLU A 168 -15.37 -17.00 -1.55
N PRO A 169 -15.59 -16.14 -2.58
CA PRO A 169 -15.35 -16.53 -3.98
C PRO A 169 -13.88 -16.81 -4.33
N ILE A 170 -12.94 -16.39 -3.46
CA ILE A 170 -11.50 -16.57 -3.63
C ILE A 170 -10.99 -17.70 -2.72
N TYR A 171 -11.45 -17.72 -1.46
CA TYR A 171 -11.09 -18.72 -0.45
C TYR A 171 -12.36 -19.35 0.16
N PRO A 172 -12.92 -20.40 -0.46
CA PRO A 172 -14.16 -21.03 0.01
C PRO A 172 -14.06 -21.60 1.43
N ASP A 173 -12.88 -22.10 1.81
CA ASP A 173 -12.65 -22.75 3.11
C ASP A 173 -12.22 -21.76 4.21
N LEU A 174 -12.13 -20.46 3.91
CA LEU A 174 -11.67 -19.46 4.87
C LEU A 174 -12.70 -19.24 5.99
N CYS A 175 -12.28 -19.46 7.22
CA CYS A 175 -13.10 -19.33 8.43
C CYS A 175 -12.44 -18.40 9.45
N ASP A 176 -13.25 -17.87 10.36
CA ASP A 176 -12.80 -16.89 11.35
C ASP A 176 -12.16 -17.59 12.55
N ASN A 177 -10.97 -17.17 12.93
CA ASN A 177 -10.38 -17.52 14.23
C ASN A 177 -11.05 -16.68 15.31
N VAL A 178 -12.20 -17.13 15.78
CA VAL A 178 -13.08 -16.43 16.73
C VAL A 178 -12.30 -15.85 17.92
N LYS A 179 -11.34 -16.59 18.48
CA LYS A 179 -10.52 -16.11 19.61
C LYS A 179 -9.76 -14.82 19.33
N MET A 180 -9.34 -14.62 18.08
CA MET A 180 -8.57 -13.46 17.65
C MET A 180 -9.45 -12.35 17.08
N THR A 181 -10.69 -12.61 16.70
CA THR A 181 -11.56 -11.61 16.04
C THR A 181 -12.70 -11.10 16.92
N THR A 182 -13.02 -11.73 18.04
CA THR A 182 -14.14 -11.34 18.92
C THR A 182 -14.06 -9.92 19.49
N HIS A 183 -12.86 -9.37 19.62
CA HIS A 183 -12.65 -8.03 20.16
C HIS A 183 -12.91 -6.92 19.12
N LEU A 184 -12.96 -7.28 17.82
CA LEU A 184 -13.20 -6.33 16.75
C LEU A 184 -14.67 -5.89 16.77
N LYS A 185 -14.89 -4.59 16.61
CA LYS A 185 -16.23 -4.00 16.50
C LYS A 185 -16.36 -3.21 15.22
N ALA A 186 -17.48 -3.37 14.53
CA ALA A 186 -17.83 -2.51 13.41
C ALA A 186 -17.87 -1.03 13.85
N PRO A 187 -17.56 -0.06 12.96
CA PRO A 187 -17.76 1.35 13.27
C PRO A 187 -19.24 1.63 13.53
N GLU A 188 -19.58 2.22 14.68
CA GLU A 188 -20.97 2.48 15.09
C GLU A 188 -21.63 3.61 14.28
N CYS A 189 -20.81 4.43 13.62
CA CYS A 189 -21.22 5.57 12.81
C CYS A 189 -21.71 5.19 11.39
N VAL A 190 -21.73 3.89 11.06
CA VAL A 190 -22.24 3.39 9.77
C VAL A 190 -23.24 2.26 9.97
N ALA A 191 -24.11 2.06 9.00
CA ALA A 191 -25.08 0.96 9.05
C ALA A 191 -24.45 -0.43 8.83
N SER A 192 -23.34 -0.49 8.10
CA SER A 192 -22.64 -1.73 7.73
C SER A 192 -21.13 -1.50 7.72
N PRO A 193 -20.31 -2.45 8.23
CA PRO A 193 -18.84 -2.36 8.18
C PRO A 193 -18.30 -2.46 6.76
N VAL A 194 -19.12 -2.92 5.80
CA VAL A 194 -18.78 -2.96 4.38
C VAL A 194 -19.78 -2.13 3.60
N PHE A 195 -19.30 -1.30 2.67
CA PHE A 195 -20.20 -0.62 1.73
C PHE A 195 -19.52 -0.33 0.39
N PHE A 196 -20.29 -0.40 -0.69
CA PHE A 196 -19.90 0.07 -2.02
C PHE A 196 -20.70 1.31 -2.38
N TRP A 197 -20.02 2.46 -2.40
CA TRP A 197 -20.58 3.74 -2.75
C TRP A 197 -20.54 3.94 -4.27
N ASP A 198 -21.70 3.73 -4.92
CA ASP A 198 -21.83 3.87 -6.38
C ASP A 198 -21.62 5.33 -6.79
N CYS A 199 -20.56 5.55 -7.57
CA CYS A 199 -20.13 6.84 -8.08
C CYS A 199 -20.01 6.73 -9.60
N ARG A 200 -20.88 7.42 -10.34
CA ARG A 200 -20.96 7.31 -11.82
C ARG A 200 -20.27 8.45 -12.55
N ASP A 201 -19.70 9.39 -11.81
CA ASP A 201 -18.93 10.51 -12.33
C ASP A 201 -17.75 10.03 -13.19
N PRO A 202 -17.47 10.71 -14.32
CA PRO A 202 -16.50 10.24 -15.30
C PRO A 202 -15.06 10.31 -14.81
N GLU A 203 -14.23 9.37 -15.29
CA GLU A 203 -12.77 9.42 -15.13
C GLU A 203 -12.13 10.52 -15.99
N ALA A 204 -11.00 11.06 -15.53
CA ALA A 204 -10.17 12.02 -16.27
C ALA A 204 -8.74 11.50 -16.42
N SER A 205 -8.04 11.96 -17.47
CA SER A 205 -6.65 11.62 -17.73
C SER A 205 -5.71 12.65 -17.11
N SER A 206 -4.64 12.21 -16.45
CA SER A 206 -3.61 13.07 -15.85
C SER A 206 -2.21 12.49 -16.07
N ASP A 207 -1.34 13.18 -16.81
CA ASP A 207 0.12 12.92 -16.98
C ASP A 207 0.56 11.46 -17.24
N ARG A 208 -0.32 10.60 -17.80
CA ARG A 208 -0.20 9.13 -18.09
C ARG A 208 -0.89 8.17 -17.11
N SER A 209 -1.67 8.68 -16.16
CA SER A 209 -2.52 7.89 -15.27
C SER A 209 -3.98 8.35 -15.35
N LEU A 210 -4.86 7.62 -14.65
CA LEU A 210 -6.28 7.95 -14.55
C LEU A 210 -6.57 8.49 -13.15
N VAL A 211 -7.48 9.46 -13.10
CA VAL A 211 -7.98 10.06 -11.87
C VAL A 211 -9.50 10.17 -11.92
N ASN A 212 -10.13 10.18 -10.77
CA ASN A 212 -11.54 10.49 -10.62
C ASN A 212 -11.68 11.46 -9.45
N GLU A 213 -11.99 12.72 -9.76
CA GLU A 213 -12.04 13.80 -8.76
C GLU A 213 -13.19 13.59 -7.77
N THR A 214 -14.36 13.14 -8.24
CA THR A 214 -15.52 12.91 -7.38
C THR A 214 -15.28 11.72 -6.44
N GLU A 215 -14.70 10.62 -6.92
CA GLU A 215 -14.33 9.51 -6.05
C GLU A 215 -13.28 9.93 -5.01
N CYS A 216 -12.29 10.74 -5.43
CA CYS A 216 -11.27 11.28 -4.54
C CYS A 216 -11.92 12.14 -3.44
N ASP A 217 -12.86 12.99 -3.82
CA ASP A 217 -13.55 13.87 -2.89
C ASP A 217 -14.37 13.09 -1.87
N ARG A 218 -15.14 12.09 -2.31
CA ARG A 218 -15.87 11.15 -1.44
C ARG A 218 -14.92 10.42 -0.49
N ALA A 219 -13.79 9.92 -0.98
CA ALA A 219 -12.83 9.19 -0.17
C ALA A 219 -12.21 10.06 0.94
N VAL A 220 -11.84 11.30 0.63
CA VAL A 220 -11.26 12.25 1.59
C VAL A 220 -12.29 12.68 2.64
N HIS A 221 -13.53 12.98 2.24
CA HIS A 221 -14.60 13.33 3.18
C HIS A 221 -15.00 12.13 4.05
N LEU A 222 -14.99 10.92 3.50
CA LEU A 222 -15.25 9.71 4.27
C LEU A 222 -14.14 9.45 5.31
N ALA A 223 -12.88 9.70 4.96
CA ALA A 223 -11.80 9.65 5.93
C ALA A 223 -11.97 10.72 7.03
N ALA A 224 -12.33 11.95 6.66
CA ALA A 224 -12.63 13.03 7.61
C ALA A 224 -13.80 12.67 8.54
N PHE A 225 -14.84 12.04 8.02
CA PHE A 225 -15.99 11.54 8.78
C PHE A 225 -15.57 10.51 9.83
N PHE A 226 -14.74 9.53 9.49
CA PHE A 226 -14.25 8.60 10.51
C PHE A 226 -13.38 9.29 11.55
N ILE A 227 -12.58 10.29 11.17
CA ILE A 227 -11.77 11.05 12.13
C ILE A 227 -12.67 11.87 13.08
N SER A 228 -13.74 12.51 12.58
CA SER A 228 -14.68 13.24 13.42
C SER A 228 -15.42 12.33 14.41
N GLU A 229 -15.63 11.07 14.04
CA GLU A 229 -16.23 10.03 14.90
C GLU A 229 -15.22 9.39 15.87
N GLY A 230 -13.96 9.85 15.88
CA GLY A 230 -12.96 9.51 16.89
C GLY A 230 -11.94 8.44 16.48
N PHE A 231 -11.90 8.03 15.21
CA PHE A 231 -10.83 7.18 14.69
C PHE A 231 -9.54 7.99 14.49
N ALA A 232 -8.39 7.42 14.85
CA ALA A 232 -7.13 8.11 14.61
C ALA A 232 -6.82 8.15 13.09
N PRO A 233 -6.18 9.21 12.56
CA PRO A 233 -5.75 9.25 11.17
C PRO A 233 -4.91 8.02 10.77
N SER A 234 -4.04 7.54 11.65
CA SER A 234 -3.22 6.34 11.45
C SER A 234 -4.03 5.05 11.30
N GLU A 235 -5.27 5.01 11.76
CA GLU A 235 -6.18 3.87 11.67
C GLU A 235 -6.93 3.78 10.32
N ILE A 236 -6.74 4.78 9.44
CA ILE A 236 -7.44 4.89 8.17
C ILE A 236 -6.42 4.83 7.03
N THR A 237 -6.72 3.99 6.03
CA THR A 237 -5.96 3.91 4.79
C THR A 237 -6.85 4.18 3.59
N LEU A 238 -6.38 5.03 2.67
CA LEU A 238 -6.97 5.22 1.36
C LEU A 238 -6.12 4.50 0.31
N LEU A 239 -6.75 3.60 -0.44
CA LEU A 239 -6.12 2.84 -1.52
C LEU A 239 -6.69 3.25 -2.87
N ALA A 240 -5.82 3.28 -3.88
CA ALA A 240 -6.24 3.39 -5.26
C ALA A 240 -5.36 2.52 -6.18
N PRO A 241 -5.90 1.97 -7.27
CA PRO A 241 -5.13 1.15 -8.19
C PRO A 241 -4.28 1.99 -9.15
N TYR A 242 -4.55 3.29 -9.30
CA TYR A 242 -3.84 4.19 -10.22
C TYR A 242 -2.95 5.19 -9.47
N ALA A 243 -1.70 5.34 -9.92
CA ALA A 243 -0.74 6.27 -9.33
C ALA A 243 -1.21 7.73 -9.37
N GLY A 244 -1.91 8.15 -10.43
CA GLY A 244 -2.51 9.47 -10.52
C GLY A 244 -3.51 9.72 -9.40
N GLN A 245 -4.40 8.75 -9.14
CA GLN A 245 -5.38 8.84 -8.06
C GLN A 245 -4.71 8.85 -6.68
N VAL A 246 -3.64 8.08 -6.47
CA VAL A 246 -2.85 8.12 -5.22
C VAL A 246 -2.27 9.53 -4.98
N SER A 247 -1.68 10.14 -6.02
CA SER A 247 -1.15 11.51 -5.93
C SER A 247 -2.26 12.53 -5.67
N LEU A 248 -3.41 12.39 -6.33
CA LEU A 248 -4.57 13.26 -6.14
C LEU A 248 -5.13 13.16 -4.71
N LEU A 249 -5.29 11.93 -4.19
CA LEU A 249 -5.73 11.66 -2.82
C LEU A 249 -4.80 12.31 -1.80
N LYS A 250 -3.48 12.13 -1.94
CA LYS A 250 -2.49 12.77 -1.05
C LYS A 250 -2.62 14.29 -1.04
N LYS A 251 -2.75 14.90 -2.22
CA LYS A 251 -2.89 16.36 -2.37
C LYS A 251 -4.19 16.86 -1.76
N GLN A 252 -5.32 16.21 -2.03
CA GLN A 252 -6.63 16.62 -1.52
C GLN A 252 -6.75 16.41 -0.02
N LEU A 253 -6.20 15.31 0.50
CA LEU A 253 -6.18 15.00 1.93
C LEU A 253 -5.39 16.07 2.70
N ALA A 254 -4.18 16.41 2.24
CA ALA A 254 -3.38 17.46 2.87
C ALA A 254 -4.05 18.85 2.84
N ARG A 255 -4.83 19.14 1.80
CA ARG A 255 -5.51 20.42 1.62
C ARG A 255 -6.81 20.52 2.42
N LYS A 256 -7.71 19.54 2.30
CA LYS A 256 -9.09 19.61 2.82
C LYS A 256 -9.22 19.11 4.25
N LEU A 257 -8.40 18.17 4.68
CA LEU A 257 -8.55 17.55 6.00
C LEU A 257 -8.46 18.57 7.16
N PRO A 258 -7.52 19.54 7.15
CA PRO A 258 -7.45 20.54 8.22
C PRO A 258 -8.70 21.41 8.32
N GLU A 259 -9.33 21.73 7.17
CA GLU A 259 -10.56 22.51 7.09
C GLU A 259 -11.78 21.70 7.56
N LEU A 260 -11.82 20.41 7.24
CA LEU A 260 -12.94 19.53 7.58
C LEU A 260 -12.96 19.17 9.07
N VAL A 261 -11.80 18.90 9.67
CA VAL A 261 -11.67 18.39 11.05
C VAL A 261 -11.25 19.50 12.04
N HIS A 262 -10.91 20.71 11.57
CA HIS A 262 -10.41 21.83 12.38
C HIS A 262 -9.17 21.49 13.23
N THR A 263 -8.42 20.47 12.82
CA THR A 263 -7.15 20.07 13.43
C THR A 263 -6.03 20.41 12.47
N GLN A 264 -5.08 21.25 12.88
CA GLN A 264 -3.87 21.48 12.08
C GLN A 264 -2.93 20.27 12.20
N PRO A 265 -2.68 19.52 11.12
CA PRO A 265 -1.68 18.46 11.16
C PRO A 265 -0.31 19.09 11.36
N LYS A 266 0.39 18.71 12.43
CA LYS A 266 1.74 19.20 12.75
C LYS A 266 2.82 18.31 12.11
N GLN A 267 2.48 17.05 11.78
CA GLN A 267 3.37 16.06 11.18
C GLN A 267 2.66 15.19 10.13
N SER A 268 3.44 14.51 9.28
CA SER A 268 2.89 13.56 8.29
C SER A 268 2.14 12.38 8.91
N LYS A 269 2.42 12.04 10.19
CA LYS A 269 1.70 11.02 10.96
C LYS A 269 0.27 11.41 11.34
N ASP A 270 -0.09 12.69 11.16
CA ASP A 270 -1.43 13.20 11.45
C ASP A 270 -2.40 13.06 10.26
N LEU A 271 -1.94 12.46 9.15
CA LEU A 271 -2.75 12.21 7.96
C LEU A 271 -2.99 10.70 7.78
N PRO A 272 -4.18 10.32 7.26
CA PRO A 272 -4.42 8.96 6.79
C PRO A 272 -3.37 8.45 5.80
N VAL A 273 -3.09 7.15 5.85
CA VAL A 273 -2.13 6.51 4.95
C VAL A 273 -2.74 6.46 3.54
N VAL A 274 -2.00 6.91 2.53
CA VAL A 274 -2.43 6.81 1.13
C VAL A 274 -1.41 6.01 0.33
N SER A 275 -1.84 4.89 -0.26
CA SER A 275 -0.97 4.00 -1.02
C SER A 275 -1.67 3.41 -2.24
N SER A 276 -0.90 2.83 -3.17
CA SER A 276 -1.48 1.95 -4.17
C SER A 276 -1.80 0.59 -3.55
N VAL A 277 -2.75 -0.14 -4.15
CA VAL A 277 -3.05 -1.53 -3.74
C VAL A 277 -1.78 -2.37 -3.75
N ASP A 278 -0.98 -2.23 -4.81
CA ASP A 278 0.25 -2.99 -5.02
C ASP A 278 1.30 -2.77 -3.93
N ARG A 279 1.48 -1.52 -3.47
CA ARG A 279 2.45 -1.19 -2.41
C ARG A 279 1.93 -1.48 -0.99
N TYR A 280 0.67 -1.84 -0.86
CA TYR A 280 0.02 -2.06 0.44
C TYR A 280 -0.15 -3.56 0.76
N GLN A 281 0.48 -4.45 -0.01
CA GLN A 281 0.62 -5.85 0.35
C GLN A 281 1.40 -6.01 1.67
N GLY A 282 1.08 -7.05 2.44
CA GLY A 282 1.56 -7.24 3.81
C GLY A 282 1.00 -6.27 4.87
N ALA A 283 0.54 -5.08 4.48
CA ALA A 283 -0.03 -4.09 5.41
C ALA A 283 -1.51 -4.33 5.73
N GLU A 284 -1.97 -3.73 6.82
CA GLU A 284 -3.36 -3.80 7.30
C GLU A 284 -3.73 -2.53 8.07
N ASN A 285 -5.03 -2.19 8.12
CA ASN A 285 -5.52 -1.08 8.94
C ASN A 285 -6.94 -1.31 9.48
N SER A 286 -7.35 -0.52 10.47
CA SER A 286 -8.71 -0.59 11.03
C SER A 286 -9.76 -0.32 9.95
N ILE A 287 -9.60 0.78 9.19
CA ILE A 287 -10.50 1.19 8.11
C ILE A 287 -9.73 1.33 6.80
N VAL A 288 -10.27 0.75 5.74
CA VAL A 288 -9.71 0.88 4.38
C VAL A 288 -10.78 1.41 3.44
N ILE A 289 -10.46 2.50 2.74
CA ILE A 289 -11.30 3.14 1.73
C ILE A 289 -10.61 2.96 0.38
N VAL A 290 -11.30 2.39 -0.60
CA VAL A 290 -10.73 2.05 -1.91
C VAL A 290 -11.45 2.83 -3.01
N SER A 291 -10.72 3.72 -3.69
CA SER A 291 -11.21 4.40 -4.90
C SER A 291 -10.79 3.61 -6.14
N LEU A 292 -11.77 3.19 -6.96
CA LEU A 292 -11.56 2.31 -8.11
C LEU A 292 -11.30 3.06 -9.42
N VAL A 293 -11.64 4.35 -9.47
CA VAL A 293 -11.38 5.34 -10.53
C VAL A 293 -12.17 5.12 -11.82
N ARG A 294 -12.29 3.86 -12.27
CA ARG A 294 -12.78 3.55 -13.61
C ARG A 294 -14.26 3.84 -13.77
N SER A 295 -14.55 4.82 -14.61
CA SER A 295 -15.89 5.28 -14.92
C SER A 295 -15.88 5.92 -16.32
N ASN A 296 -16.22 5.14 -17.34
CA ASN A 296 -16.22 5.59 -18.73
C ASN A 296 -17.39 5.00 -19.53
N PRO A 297 -17.89 5.71 -20.58
CA PRO A 297 -19.04 5.26 -21.36
C PRO A 297 -18.84 3.88 -22.01
N ASN A 298 -17.60 3.56 -22.37
CA ASN A 298 -17.22 2.30 -23.02
C ASN A 298 -17.10 1.13 -22.05
N ARG A 299 -17.28 1.35 -20.73
CA ARG A 299 -17.13 0.35 -19.66
C ARG A 299 -15.82 -0.44 -19.71
N LYS A 300 -14.74 0.22 -20.14
CA LYS A 300 -13.39 -0.36 -20.17
C LYS A 300 -12.78 -0.28 -18.77
N LEU A 301 -12.39 -1.41 -18.21
CA LEU A 301 -11.79 -1.48 -16.87
C LEU A 301 -10.25 -1.50 -16.89
N GLY A 302 -9.64 -1.78 -18.04
CA GLY A 302 -8.19 -2.01 -18.13
C GLY A 302 -7.79 -3.19 -17.24
N PHE A 303 -6.67 -3.08 -16.54
CA PHE A 303 -6.15 -4.16 -15.68
C PHE A 303 -7.11 -4.56 -14.55
N LEU A 304 -8.03 -3.68 -14.11
CA LEU A 304 -9.03 -4.04 -13.09
C LEU A 304 -9.98 -5.15 -13.55
N GLY A 305 -10.17 -5.32 -14.87
CA GLY A 305 -11.02 -6.36 -15.45
C GLY A 305 -10.27 -7.63 -15.86
N TRP A 306 -8.95 -7.67 -15.75
CA TRP A 306 -8.12 -8.84 -16.08
C TRP A 306 -7.87 -9.71 -14.84
N ASP A 307 -7.19 -10.85 -14.99
CA ASP A 307 -6.85 -11.73 -13.86
C ASP A 307 -6.01 -11.02 -12.78
N ASP A 308 -5.10 -10.16 -13.24
CA ASP A 308 -4.37 -9.17 -12.43
C ASP A 308 -5.28 -8.32 -11.54
N GLY A 309 -6.48 -7.99 -12.02
CA GLY A 309 -7.50 -7.25 -11.31
C GLY A 309 -8.13 -8.08 -10.19
N LYS A 310 -8.30 -9.40 -10.37
CA LYS A 310 -8.79 -10.31 -9.33
C LYS A 310 -7.80 -10.38 -8.16
N ARG A 311 -6.51 -10.52 -8.44
CA ARG A 311 -5.44 -10.56 -7.43
C ARG A 311 -5.36 -9.24 -6.64
N ARG A 312 -5.42 -8.10 -7.33
CA ARG A 312 -5.49 -6.77 -6.68
C ARG A 312 -6.77 -6.56 -5.88
N MET A 313 -7.90 -7.05 -6.38
CA MET A 313 -9.17 -7.01 -5.66
C MET A 313 -9.08 -7.82 -4.36
N CYS A 314 -8.47 -9.02 -4.40
CA CYS A 314 -8.20 -9.83 -3.22
C CYS A 314 -7.39 -9.05 -2.19
N VAL A 315 -6.27 -8.46 -2.63
CA VAL A 315 -5.42 -7.63 -1.79
C VAL A 315 -6.24 -6.51 -1.17
N ALA A 316 -7.01 -5.74 -1.94
CA ALA A 316 -7.80 -4.61 -1.42
C ALA A 316 -8.86 -5.04 -0.39
N GLN A 317 -9.53 -6.18 -0.62
CA GLN A 317 -10.54 -6.71 0.30
C GLN A 317 -9.96 -7.17 1.64
N SER A 318 -8.71 -7.65 1.65
CA SER A 318 -8.12 -8.31 2.82
C SER A 318 -7.31 -7.38 3.75
N ARG A 319 -7.35 -6.05 3.56
CA ARG A 319 -6.52 -5.10 4.34
C ARG A 319 -7.24 -4.49 5.54
N ALA A 320 -8.57 -4.44 5.51
CA ALA A 320 -9.36 -3.86 6.57
C ALA A 320 -9.60 -4.84 7.72
N LYS A 321 -9.54 -4.34 8.96
CA LYS A 321 -9.92 -5.10 10.16
C LYS A 321 -11.39 -4.88 10.53
N ARG A 322 -11.83 -3.62 10.51
CA ARG A 322 -13.14 -3.18 11.05
C ARG A 322 -14.08 -2.61 9.98
N GLY A 323 -13.56 -1.92 8.98
CA GLY A 323 -14.39 -1.27 7.95
C GLY A 323 -13.74 -1.25 6.58
N LEU A 324 -14.49 -1.65 5.55
CA LEU A 324 -14.05 -1.69 4.15
C LEU A 324 -15.05 -0.97 3.25
N TYR A 325 -14.61 0.11 2.61
CA TYR A 325 -15.49 0.94 1.79
C TYR A 325 -14.94 1.10 0.38
N PHE A 326 -15.68 0.63 -0.61
CA PHE A 326 -15.35 0.85 -2.02
C PHE A 326 -16.08 2.07 -2.55
N ILE A 327 -15.42 2.84 -3.40
CA ILE A 327 -16.01 3.95 -4.14
C ILE A 327 -15.68 3.73 -5.61
N GLY A 328 -16.71 3.72 -6.45
CA GLY A 328 -16.53 3.54 -7.90
C GLY A 328 -17.82 3.29 -8.64
N ASN A 329 -17.70 3.08 -9.95
CA ASN A 329 -18.85 2.88 -10.82
C ASN A 329 -19.26 1.40 -10.90
N ALA A 330 -20.32 1.01 -10.19
CA ALA A 330 -20.80 -0.38 -10.18
C ALA A 330 -21.22 -0.86 -11.57
N GLY A 331 -21.76 0.05 -12.41
CA GLY A 331 -22.17 -0.25 -13.78
C GLY A 331 -21.00 -0.59 -14.71
N CYS A 332 -19.84 0.05 -14.52
CA CYS A 332 -18.62 -0.30 -15.25
C CYS A 332 -18.03 -1.64 -14.77
N LEU A 333 -18.04 -1.88 -13.46
CA LEU A 333 -17.38 -3.03 -12.83
C LEU A 333 -18.14 -4.35 -13.02
N ARG A 334 -19.49 -4.31 -13.11
CA ARG A 334 -20.35 -5.50 -13.22
C ARG A 334 -19.98 -6.43 -14.39
N ASN A 335 -19.38 -5.89 -15.44
CA ASN A 335 -18.99 -6.67 -16.62
C ASN A 335 -17.77 -7.57 -16.37
N ALA A 336 -16.95 -7.29 -15.36
CA ALA A 336 -15.83 -8.16 -15.00
C ALA A 336 -16.31 -9.29 -14.07
N PRO A 337 -16.00 -10.57 -14.35
CA PRO A 337 -16.54 -11.70 -13.60
C PRO A 337 -16.31 -11.65 -12.08
N HIS A 338 -15.11 -11.27 -11.64
CA HIS A 338 -14.76 -11.17 -10.22
C HIS A 338 -15.45 -10.01 -9.52
N TRP A 339 -15.53 -8.84 -10.17
CA TRP A 339 -16.26 -7.69 -9.63
C TRP A 339 -17.77 -7.93 -9.63
N GLY A 340 -18.32 -8.58 -10.65
CA GLY A 340 -19.74 -8.95 -10.71
C GLY A 340 -20.15 -9.79 -9.49
N LYS A 341 -19.37 -10.84 -9.17
CA LYS A 341 -19.59 -11.66 -7.97
C LYS A 341 -19.52 -10.84 -6.67
N LEU A 342 -18.54 -9.95 -6.54
CA LEU A 342 -18.43 -9.08 -5.37
C LEU A 342 -19.66 -8.18 -5.23
N LEU A 343 -20.09 -7.54 -6.33
CA LEU A 343 -21.26 -6.67 -6.35
C LEU A 343 -22.54 -7.44 -6.02
N GLU A 344 -22.67 -8.70 -6.44
CA GLU A 344 -23.78 -9.58 -6.06
C GLU A 344 -23.81 -9.87 -4.55
N LEU A 345 -22.66 -10.18 -3.94
CA LEU A 345 -22.56 -10.38 -2.49
C LEU A 345 -22.97 -9.11 -1.74
N LEU A 346 -22.46 -7.95 -2.16
CA LEU A 346 -22.80 -6.67 -1.58
C LEU A 346 -24.28 -6.31 -1.77
N THR A 347 -24.87 -6.65 -2.91
CA THR A 347 -26.31 -6.45 -3.17
C THR A 347 -27.15 -7.31 -2.23
N LYS A 348 -26.78 -8.58 -2.03
CA LYS A 348 -27.47 -9.48 -1.07
C LYS A 348 -27.36 -8.96 0.37
N ALA A 349 -26.21 -8.39 0.73
CA ALA A 349 -25.97 -7.77 2.04
C ALA A 349 -26.60 -6.38 2.20
N LYS A 350 -27.26 -5.83 1.17
CA LYS A 350 -27.75 -4.43 1.14
C LYS A 350 -26.64 -3.40 1.42
N ALA A 351 -25.41 -3.72 1.01
CA ALA A 351 -24.19 -2.97 1.24
C ALA A 351 -23.69 -2.25 -0.04
N ILE A 352 -24.61 -1.85 -0.92
CA ILE A 352 -24.31 -1.13 -2.16
C ILE A 352 -25.40 -0.12 -2.47
N GLY A 353 -25.02 1.10 -2.85
CA GLY A 353 -25.98 2.15 -3.20
C GLY A 353 -25.32 3.47 -3.58
N PRO A 354 -26.11 4.42 -4.11
CA PRO A 354 -25.61 5.75 -4.49
C PRO A 354 -25.33 6.64 -3.28
N GLY A 355 -25.97 6.38 -2.13
CA GLY A 355 -25.76 7.12 -0.89
C GLY A 355 -25.05 6.27 0.16
N PHE A 356 -24.08 6.86 0.85
CA PHE A 356 -23.33 6.22 1.91
C PHE A 356 -24.13 6.16 3.23
N PRO A 357 -24.36 4.98 3.81
CA PRO A 357 -25.29 4.81 4.92
C PRO A 357 -24.60 5.13 6.26
N GLN A 358 -24.60 6.42 6.60
CA GLN A 358 -24.15 6.91 7.89
C GLN A 358 -25.27 6.82 8.93
N ARG A 359 -24.88 6.61 10.18
CA ARG A 359 -25.75 6.47 11.34
C ARG A 359 -25.17 7.30 12.48
N CYS A 360 -26.04 7.87 13.31
CA CYS A 360 -25.58 8.52 14.52
C CYS A 360 -25.27 7.45 15.59
N PRO A 361 -24.05 7.37 16.14
CA PRO A 361 -23.76 6.41 17.23
C PRO A 361 -24.64 6.65 18.46
N ARG A 362 -25.07 7.89 18.68
CA ARG A 362 -25.89 8.29 19.84
C ARG A 362 -27.38 8.08 19.63
N HIS A 363 -27.84 8.13 18.39
CA HIS A 363 -29.26 7.96 18.03
C HIS A 363 -29.39 6.84 16.98
N PRO A 364 -29.45 5.57 17.43
CA PRO A 364 -29.52 4.39 16.58
C PRO A 364 -30.52 4.42 15.43
N ASP A 365 -31.66 5.05 15.67
CA ASP A 365 -32.80 5.07 14.77
C ASP A 365 -32.63 6.09 13.64
N ILE A 366 -31.64 6.98 13.76
CA ILE A 366 -31.38 8.01 12.76
C ILE A 366 -30.34 7.51 11.78
N ARG A 367 -30.79 7.32 10.55
CA ARG A 367 -29.99 6.95 9.40
C ARG A 367 -30.23 7.96 8.29
N LYS A 368 -29.16 8.37 7.62
CA LYS A 368 -29.26 9.17 6.40
C LYS A 368 -28.21 8.67 5.43
N ASP A 369 -28.61 8.51 4.19
CA ASP A 369 -27.67 8.18 3.14
C ASP A 369 -27.06 9.47 2.60
N ALA A 370 -25.73 9.57 2.60
CA ALA A 370 -25.00 10.69 2.02
C ALA A 370 -24.79 10.42 0.52
N GLU A 371 -25.52 11.14 -0.34
CA GLU A 371 -25.43 10.96 -1.81
C GLU A 371 -24.06 11.40 -2.37
N ASP A 372 -23.42 12.36 -1.71
CA ASP A 372 -22.12 12.92 -2.08
C ASP A 372 -21.23 13.18 -0.85
N ALA A 373 -20.05 13.74 -1.10
CA ALA A 373 -19.09 14.10 -0.05
C ALA A 373 -19.64 15.13 0.95
N ALA A 374 -20.46 16.08 0.49
CA ALA A 374 -21.03 17.13 1.33
C ALA A 374 -22.14 16.61 2.25
N GLY A 375 -22.80 15.51 1.88
CA GLY A 375 -23.83 14.86 2.68
C GLY A 375 -23.33 14.17 3.97
N LEU A 376 -22.01 13.99 4.13
CA LEU A 376 -21.41 13.31 5.28
C LEU A 376 -21.41 14.19 6.56
N TRP A 377 -21.74 13.60 7.70
CA TRP A 377 -21.85 14.28 8.99
C TRP A 377 -20.49 14.48 9.69
N ILE A 378 -19.64 15.34 9.13
CA ILE A 378 -18.31 15.60 9.69
C ILE A 378 -18.37 16.58 10.89
N LYS A 379 -19.40 17.43 10.97
CA LYS A 379 -19.58 18.45 12.03
C LYS A 379 -20.71 18.10 13.03
N GLY A 380 -21.04 16.81 13.16
CA GLY A 380 -22.12 16.32 14.02
C GLY A 380 -23.39 15.94 13.25
N CYS A 381 -24.24 15.15 13.89
CA CYS A 381 -25.49 14.66 13.30
C CYS A 381 -26.53 15.77 13.12
N ILE A 382 -27.53 15.57 12.26
CA ILE A 382 -28.56 16.57 11.88
C ILE A 382 -29.32 17.19 13.08
N HIS A 383 -29.32 16.54 14.24
CA HIS A 383 -29.95 17.08 15.45
C HIS A 383 -29.30 18.37 15.97
N THR A 384 -28.10 18.71 15.52
CA THR A 384 -27.47 20.00 15.85
C THR A 384 -28.26 21.21 15.39
N ALA A 385 -29.07 21.08 14.33
CA ALA A 385 -29.92 22.17 13.86
C ALA A 385 -31.13 22.45 14.78
N HIS A 386 -31.53 21.50 15.63
CA HIS A 386 -32.65 21.67 16.57
C HIS A 386 -32.22 21.78 18.05
N CYS A 387 -30.96 21.51 18.38
CA CYS A 387 -30.41 21.76 19.72
C CYS A 387 -29.85 23.19 19.91
N LEU A 388 -29.88 24.01 18.86
CA LEU A 388 -29.58 25.45 18.92
C LEU A 388 -30.90 26.21 19.02
N ILE A 389 -31.51 26.26 20.20
CA ILE A 389 -32.48 27.29 20.55
C ILE A 389 -31.90 28.02 21.75
N ASP A 390 -31.11 29.05 21.48
CA ASP A 390 -31.38 30.42 21.91
C ASP A 390 -30.29 31.34 21.34
N ASP A 391 -30.67 32.09 20.29
CA ASP A 391 -29.89 33.20 19.74
C ASP A 391 -29.97 34.38 20.71
N SER A 392 -29.01 34.52 21.62
CA SER A 392 -28.81 35.79 22.33
C SER A 392 -27.41 36.05 22.92
N ASP A 393 -26.33 35.44 22.41
CA ASP A 393 -24.98 35.95 22.68
C ASP A 393 -23.92 35.40 21.71
N ASP A 394 -23.40 36.28 20.87
CA ASP A 394 -22.58 35.98 19.69
C ASP A 394 -21.09 35.69 20.03
N SER A 395 -20.81 35.07 21.17
CA SER A 395 -19.41 34.86 21.62
C SER A 395 -19.09 33.55 22.35
N LEU A 396 -20.03 32.62 22.52
CA LEU A 396 -19.81 31.43 23.34
C LEU A 396 -20.50 30.16 22.81
N CYS A 397 -20.08 29.60 21.66
CA CYS A 397 -20.19 28.14 21.42
C CYS A 397 -19.47 27.61 20.15
N MET A 398 -18.20 27.96 19.88
CA MET A 398 -17.41 27.25 18.85
C MET A 398 -16.75 25.96 19.37
N TYR A 399 -16.95 25.61 20.65
CA TYR A 399 -16.24 24.53 21.33
C TYR A 399 -17.12 23.43 21.94
N ALA A 400 -18.45 23.53 21.87
CA ALA A 400 -19.27 22.39 22.26
C ALA A 400 -19.21 21.33 21.17
N ARG A 401 -18.70 20.14 21.53
CA ARG A 401 -19.07 18.94 20.77
C ARG A 401 -20.59 18.87 20.80
N PRO A 402 -21.28 18.86 19.66
CA PRO A 402 -22.73 18.83 19.71
C PRO A 402 -23.14 17.53 20.39
N CYS A 403 -23.91 17.63 21.47
CA CYS A 403 -24.17 16.65 22.54
C CYS A 403 -22.96 16.32 23.44
N ASP A 404 -22.79 17.13 24.47
CA ASP A 404 -22.03 16.79 25.67
C ASP A 404 -22.85 15.83 26.56
N LYS A 405 -22.17 14.95 27.31
CA LYS A 405 -22.78 13.89 28.15
C LYS A 405 -23.66 14.41 29.30
N SER A 406 -23.76 15.71 29.49
CA SER A 406 -24.40 16.36 30.64
C SER A 406 -25.88 16.73 30.46
N HIS A 407 -26.50 16.43 29.32
CA HIS A 407 -27.93 16.65 29.12
C HIS A 407 -28.70 15.33 29.06
N GLY A 408 -28.93 14.77 30.25
CA GLY A 408 -29.83 13.64 30.45
C GLY A 408 -30.91 13.97 31.49
N GLY A 409 -32.18 13.84 31.06
CA GLY A 409 -33.41 13.79 31.89
C GLY A 409 -34.07 15.14 32.13
N GLY A 410 -35.38 15.36 31.99
CA GLY A 410 -36.58 14.53 31.77
C GLY A 410 -37.77 15.49 31.49
N PRO A 411 -39.03 15.03 31.47
CA PRO A 411 -40.16 15.86 31.01
C PRO A 411 -40.59 16.89 32.07
N GLU A 412 -40.93 18.10 31.58
CA GLU A 412 -41.76 19.16 32.19
C GLU A 412 -41.48 19.57 33.66
N ASP A 413 -40.93 20.77 33.88
CA ASP A 413 -41.35 21.59 35.04
C ASP A 413 -41.11 23.10 34.79
N GLU A 414 -42.09 23.91 35.16
CA GLU A 414 -42.16 25.35 34.92
C GLU A 414 -41.24 26.16 35.86
N GLY A 415 -40.56 27.16 35.30
CA GLY A 415 -40.21 28.42 35.98
C GLY A 415 -39.29 28.40 37.22
N ARG A 416 -37.97 28.60 37.02
CA ARG A 416 -37.09 29.42 37.91
C ARG A 416 -35.68 29.60 37.31
N PRO A 417 -35.02 30.77 37.46
CA PRO A 417 -33.66 30.97 36.95
C PRO A 417 -32.62 30.39 37.92
N LEU A 418 -31.76 29.49 37.41
CA LEU A 418 -30.61 28.94 38.16
C LEU A 418 -29.34 29.76 37.91
N LYS A 419 -28.67 30.09 39.02
CA LYS A 419 -27.50 30.97 39.13
C LYS A 419 -26.25 30.42 38.45
N SER A 420 -25.46 31.32 37.88
CA SER A 420 -24.14 31.08 37.31
C SER A 420 -23.13 30.53 38.33
N ARG A 421 -22.46 29.43 37.95
CA ARG A 421 -21.20 28.99 38.58
C ARG A 421 -20.08 29.18 37.56
N ARG A 422 -19.13 30.05 37.88
CA ARG A 422 -17.84 30.19 37.18
C ARG A 422 -16.96 28.98 37.51
N CYS A 423 -16.39 28.34 36.50
CA CYS A 423 -15.31 27.37 36.68
C CYS A 423 -13.97 28.11 36.87
N THR A 424 -13.27 27.77 37.95
CA THR A 424 -11.80 27.84 38.08
C THR A 424 -11.14 26.66 37.40
#